data_AF-A0A6J8C2N7-F1
#
_entry.id   AF-A0A6J8C2N7-F1
#
_cell.length_a   1.000
_cell.length_b   1.000
_cell.length_c   1.000
_cell.angle_alpha   90.00
_cell.angle_beta   90.00
_cell.angle_gamma   90.00
#
_symmetry.space_group_name_H-M   'P 1'
#
loop_
_entity.id
_entity.type
_entity.pdbx_description
1 polymer ?
#
loop_
_entity_poly.entity_id
_entity_poly.type
_entity_poly.pdbx_seq_one_letter_code
_entity_poly.pdbx_strand_id
1 'polypeptide(L)'
;MGGKVVKTTDYSEHLGIKRTDGKEHNFNIKERIKTARRTKYALMGSGVHGTNGLNPAISYQIYKTYVIPRLTYGLEVLPLTKSNIEEQEIFHRKNLRHLQSLPERTSNAVVLLLLGALPIETEIHKRQLSLLYSIVSCDNSKIKDVMNRQIATNYDNKKSFFSRILNILEMYDLPSINYLQKNLPKRDI
;
A
#
# COMPACT_ATOMS: atom_id res chain seq x y z
N MET A 1 -26.62 -10.84 34.16
CA MET A 1 -25.90 -10.67 32.88
C MET A 1 -25.33 -9.26 32.84
N GLY A 2 -24.07 -9.08 33.25
CA GLY A 2 -23.41 -7.77 33.31
C GLY A 2 -22.97 -7.31 31.91
N GLY A 3 -23.85 -6.65 31.18
CA GLY A 3 -23.52 -6.03 29.90
C GLY A 3 -22.60 -4.84 30.13
N LYS A 4 -21.31 -4.98 29.83
CA LYS A 4 -20.41 -3.81 29.75
C LYS A 4 -20.94 -2.90 28.65
N VAL A 5 -21.35 -1.69 29.01
CA VAL A 5 -21.72 -0.64 28.05
C VAL A 5 -20.47 -0.30 27.26
N VAL A 6 -20.44 -0.67 25.98
CA VAL A 6 -19.35 -0.32 25.08
C VAL A 6 -19.46 1.18 24.81
N LYS A 7 -18.46 1.94 25.24
CA LYS A 7 -18.40 3.39 24.99
C LYS A 7 -18.23 3.61 23.48
N THR A 8 -19.16 4.31 22.86
CA THR A 8 -19.03 4.74 21.46
C THR A 8 -17.84 5.70 21.36
N THR A 9 -16.92 5.43 20.43
CA THR A 9 -15.78 6.29 20.13
C THR A 9 -15.80 6.65 18.66
N ASP A 10 -15.37 7.86 18.30
CA ASP A 10 -15.39 8.37 16.92
C ASP A 10 -14.44 7.60 15.98
N TYR A 11 -13.47 6.89 16.55
CA TYR A 11 -12.56 6.01 15.83
C TYR A 11 -12.17 4.80 16.66
N SER A 12 -11.69 3.76 15.97
CA SER A 12 -10.98 2.62 16.55
C SER A 12 -9.61 2.50 15.90
N GLU A 13 -8.58 2.24 16.71
CA GLU A 13 -7.22 2.02 16.21
C GLU A 13 -6.88 0.53 16.30
N HIS A 14 -6.42 -0.03 15.19
CA HIS A 14 -5.99 -1.42 15.13
C HIS A 14 -4.74 -1.56 14.27
N LEU A 15 -3.67 -2.13 14.84
CA LEU A 15 -2.36 -2.29 14.18
C LEU A 15 -1.79 -0.97 13.62
N GLY A 16 -2.06 0.14 14.31
CA GLY A 16 -1.62 1.48 13.92
C GLY A 16 -2.44 2.10 12.79
N ILE A 17 -3.57 1.52 12.40
CA ILE A 17 -4.51 2.07 11.41
C ILE A 17 -5.75 2.57 12.15
N LYS A 18 -6.11 3.84 11.93
CA LYS A 18 -7.33 4.41 12.49
C LYS A 18 -8.50 4.16 11.55
N ARG A 19 -9.56 3.56 12.08
CA ARG A 19 -10.84 3.34 11.40
C ARG A 19 -11.86 4.28 12.00
N THR A 20 -12.48 5.08 11.14
CA THR A 20 -13.57 5.98 11.48
C THR A 20 -14.82 5.48 10.77
N ASP A 21 -16.00 5.82 11.31
CA ASP A 21 -17.28 5.50 10.66
C ASP A 21 -17.49 6.32 9.37
N GLY A 22 -16.72 7.39 9.20
CA GLY A 22 -16.66 8.22 8.00
C GLY A 22 -15.81 7.64 6.87
N LYS A 23 -16.10 8.08 5.63
CA LYS A 23 -15.42 7.62 4.40
C LYS A 23 -14.03 8.22 4.19
N GLU A 24 -13.52 9.02 5.12
CA GLU A 24 -12.28 9.75 4.95
C GLU A 24 -11.10 9.05 5.63
N HIS A 25 -10.18 8.55 4.80
CA HIS A 25 -8.93 7.93 5.26
C HIS A 25 -7.73 8.87 5.21
N ASN A 26 -8.00 10.17 5.00
CA ASN A 26 -7.01 11.24 4.88
C ASN A 26 -6.04 11.27 6.08
N PHE A 27 -6.54 10.97 7.29
CA PHE A 27 -5.71 10.90 8.48
C PHE A 27 -4.59 9.85 8.34
N ASN A 28 -4.94 8.63 7.93
CA ASN A 28 -3.96 7.55 7.74
C ASN A 28 -2.95 7.92 6.67
N ILE A 29 -3.39 8.51 5.55
CA ILE A 29 -2.49 8.94 4.46
C ILE A 29 -1.46 9.97 4.96
N LYS A 30 -1.94 11.02 5.62
CA LYS A 30 -1.08 12.07 6.17
C LYS A 30 -0.11 11.53 7.20
N GLU A 31 -0.55 10.60 8.05
CA GLU A 31 0.30 9.94 9.03
C GLU A 31 1.39 9.08 8.37
N ARG A 32 1.06 8.34 7.31
CA ARG A 32 2.04 7.54 6.55
C ARG A 32 3.06 8.42 5.84
N ILE A 33 2.62 9.51 5.20
CA ILE A 33 3.53 10.49 4.60
C ILE A 33 4.45 11.11 5.66
N LYS A 34 3.91 11.49 6.83
CA LYS A 34 4.68 12.02 7.95
C LYS A 34 5.74 11.03 8.43
N THR A 35 5.35 9.76 8.59
CA THR A 35 6.25 8.69 9.02
C THR A 35 7.35 8.43 7.99
N ALA A 36 6.98 8.27 6.72
CA ALA A 36 7.91 8.08 5.61
C ALA A 36 8.88 9.25 5.47
N ARG A 37 8.40 10.49 5.66
CA ARG A 37 9.23 11.69 5.65
C ARG A 37 10.28 11.66 6.77
N ARG A 38 9.88 11.32 7.99
CA ARG A 38 10.81 11.17 9.12
C ARG A 38 11.85 10.09 8.84
N THR A 39 11.43 8.94 8.30
CA THR A 39 12.34 7.87 7.89
C THR A 39 13.33 8.35 6.83
N LYS A 40 12.88 9.08 5.81
CA LYS A 40 13.77 9.65 4.78
C LYS A 40 14.80 10.61 5.37
N TYR A 41 14.38 11.49 6.27
CA TYR A 41 15.31 12.42 6.92
C TYR A 41 16.34 11.70 7.80
N ALA A 42 15.94 10.65 8.52
CA ALA A 42 16.88 9.83 9.30
C ALA A 42 17.95 9.16 8.42
N LEU A 43 17.62 8.84 7.16
CA LEU A 43 18.54 8.24 6.19
C LEU A 43 19.44 9.25 5.47
N MET A 44 19.27 10.56 5.69
CA MET A 44 20.15 11.55 5.05
C MET A 44 21.60 11.40 5.51
N GLY A 45 21.84 11.05 6.77
CA GLY A 45 23.19 10.84 7.30
C GLY A 45 23.95 9.69 6.63
N SER A 46 23.24 8.73 6.02
CA SER A 46 23.84 7.66 5.23
C SER A 46 23.96 7.99 3.74
N GLY A 47 23.81 9.27 3.36
CA GLY A 47 23.97 9.73 1.97
C GLY A 47 22.74 9.60 1.08
N VAL A 48 21.54 9.37 1.64
CA VAL A 48 20.26 9.30 0.89
C VAL A 48 19.73 10.71 0.60
N HIS A 49 20.52 11.49 -0.13
CA HIS A 49 20.19 12.82 -0.64
C HIS A 49 20.76 12.98 -2.06
N GLY A 50 20.30 14.00 -2.79
CA GLY A 50 20.69 14.18 -4.19
C GLY A 50 22.13 14.60 -4.39
N THR A 51 22.46 15.82 -3.99
CA THR A 51 23.78 16.43 -4.25
C THR A 51 24.81 15.87 -3.28
N ASN A 52 25.95 15.38 -3.78
CA ASN A 52 27.02 14.77 -3.00
C ASN A 52 26.59 13.55 -2.16
N GLY A 53 25.47 12.91 -2.52
CA GLY A 53 24.98 11.70 -1.86
C GLY A 53 25.52 10.43 -2.50
N LEU A 54 24.93 9.30 -2.12
CA LEU A 54 25.17 8.00 -2.76
C LEU A 54 24.64 8.01 -4.20
N ASN A 55 25.16 7.08 -5.01
CA ASN A 55 24.64 6.80 -6.35
C ASN A 55 23.09 6.67 -6.31
N PRO A 56 22.35 7.33 -7.23
CA PRO A 56 20.88 7.31 -7.24
C PRO A 56 20.26 5.91 -7.20
N ALA A 57 20.89 4.92 -7.83
CA ALA A 57 20.43 3.53 -7.80
C ALA A 57 20.53 2.94 -6.38
N ILE A 58 21.64 3.16 -5.67
CA ILE A 58 21.82 2.70 -4.28
C ILE A 58 20.85 3.46 -3.35
N SER A 59 20.80 4.78 -3.49
CA SER A 59 19.85 5.64 -2.77
C SER A 59 18.40 5.17 -2.95
N TYR A 60 18.03 4.79 -4.17
CA TYR A 60 16.72 4.24 -4.46
C TYR A 60 16.49 2.88 -3.81
N GLN A 61 17.47 1.97 -3.78
CA GLN A 61 17.34 0.70 -3.08
C GLN A 61 17.12 0.91 -1.57
N ILE A 62 17.85 1.83 -0.95
CA ILE A 62 17.65 2.19 0.47
C ILE A 62 16.25 2.80 0.66
N TYR A 63 15.85 3.72 -0.20
CA TYR A 63 14.51 4.32 -0.18
C TYR A 63 13.39 3.27 -0.31
N LYS A 64 13.54 2.33 -1.24
CA LYS A 64 12.62 1.20 -1.48
C LYS A 64 12.57 0.26 -0.29
N THR A 65 13.68 0.07 0.42
CA THR A 65 13.78 -0.84 1.57
C THR A 65 13.18 -0.25 2.83
N TYR A 66 13.35 1.06 3.08
CA TYR A 66 12.96 1.65 4.37
C TYR A 66 11.81 2.64 4.27
N VAL A 67 11.75 3.45 3.22
CA VAL A 67 10.77 4.55 3.10
C VAL A 67 9.47 4.05 2.48
N ILE A 68 9.51 3.30 1.38
CA ILE A 68 8.31 2.78 0.72
C ILE A 68 7.47 1.94 1.69
N PRO A 69 8.03 1.00 2.48
CA PRO A 69 7.22 0.21 3.40
C PRO A 69 6.52 1.04 4.46
N ARG A 70 7.13 2.12 4.94
CA ARG A 70 6.51 3.05 5.90
C ARG A 70 5.43 3.91 5.25
N LEU A 71 5.60 4.25 3.97
CA LEU A 71 4.63 5.03 3.20
C LEU A 71 3.36 4.23 2.90
N THR A 72 3.49 2.95 2.57
CA THR A 72 2.37 2.12 2.11
C THR A 72 1.77 1.21 3.18
N TYR A 73 2.32 1.20 4.40
CA TYR A 73 1.88 0.29 5.46
C TYR A 73 0.39 0.49 5.82
N GLY A 74 -0.36 -0.62 5.81
CA GLY A 74 -1.77 -0.65 6.19
C GLY A 74 -2.71 -0.06 5.15
N LEU A 75 -2.18 0.41 4.02
CA LEU A 75 -3.00 0.96 2.94
C LEU A 75 -3.63 -0.14 2.08
N GLU A 76 -3.10 -1.36 2.15
CA GLU A 76 -3.62 -2.52 1.46
C GLU A 76 -5.08 -2.85 1.86
N VAL A 77 -5.48 -2.57 3.10
CA VAL A 77 -6.82 -2.84 3.62
C VAL A 77 -7.78 -1.64 3.54
N LEU A 78 -7.29 -0.44 3.27
CA LEU A 78 -8.11 0.78 3.27
C LEU A 78 -8.69 1.07 1.88
N PRO A 79 -9.97 1.47 1.75
CA PRO A 79 -10.55 1.91 0.48
C PRO A 79 -10.03 3.31 0.11
N LEU A 80 -8.94 3.33 -0.64
CA LEU A 80 -8.30 4.58 -1.06
C LEU A 80 -9.04 5.24 -2.23
N THR A 81 -9.18 6.57 -2.16
CA THR A 81 -9.63 7.37 -3.31
C THR A 81 -8.44 7.71 -4.22
N LYS A 82 -8.71 8.10 -5.48
CA LYS A 82 -7.66 8.59 -6.40
C LYS A 82 -6.88 9.76 -5.82
N SER A 83 -7.54 10.66 -5.09
CA SER A 83 -6.90 11.79 -4.41
C SER A 83 -5.89 11.32 -3.36
N ASN A 84 -6.23 10.27 -2.59
CA ASN A 84 -5.33 9.70 -1.59
C ASN A 84 -4.09 9.04 -2.19
N ILE A 85 -4.24 8.43 -3.36
CA ILE A 85 -3.13 7.84 -4.11
C ILE A 85 -2.24 8.95 -4.67
N GLU A 86 -2.83 9.98 -5.29
CA GLU A 86 -2.09 11.10 -5.86
C GLU A 86 -1.28 11.87 -4.79
N GLU A 87 -1.84 12.07 -3.59
CA GLU A 87 -1.11 12.72 -2.49
C GLU A 87 0.18 11.97 -2.12
N GLN A 88 0.13 10.64 -2.10
CA GLN A 88 1.30 9.80 -1.87
C GLN A 88 2.25 9.80 -3.06
N GLU A 89 1.71 9.80 -4.29
CA GLU A 89 2.49 9.80 -5.52
C GLU A 89 3.28 11.11 -5.68
N ILE A 90 2.70 12.25 -5.31
CA ILE A 90 3.41 13.53 -5.24
C ILE A 90 4.58 13.44 -4.24
N PHE A 91 4.35 12.90 -3.04
CA PHE A 91 5.42 12.70 -2.07
C PHE A 91 6.52 11.76 -2.60
N HIS A 92 6.12 10.65 -3.23
CA HIS A 92 7.03 9.67 -3.80
C HIS A 92 7.92 10.28 -4.89
N ARG A 93 7.32 10.86 -5.92
CA ARG A 93 8.03 11.50 -7.06
C ARG A 93 8.92 12.64 -6.59
N LYS A 94 8.49 13.45 -5.62
CA LYS A 94 9.33 14.53 -5.07
C LYS A 94 10.62 13.98 -4.45
N ASN A 95 10.54 12.86 -3.73
CA ASN A 95 11.72 12.22 -3.17
C ASN A 95 12.59 11.59 -4.26
N LEU A 96 12.02 10.86 -5.22
CA LEU A 96 12.79 10.27 -6.31
C LEU A 96 13.53 11.31 -7.16
N ARG A 97 12.88 12.45 -7.43
CA ARG A 97 13.49 13.60 -8.09
C ARG A 97 14.67 14.14 -7.31
N HIS A 98 14.50 14.27 -5.99
CA HIS A 98 15.57 14.70 -5.10
C HIS A 98 16.73 13.70 -5.05
N LEU A 99 16.50 12.39 -5.00
CA LEU A 99 17.57 11.38 -5.00
C LEU A 99 18.41 11.42 -6.28
N GLN A 100 17.81 11.82 -7.40
CA GLN A 100 18.47 11.91 -8.70
C GLN A 100 19.02 13.31 -8.99
N SER A 101 18.86 14.28 -8.08
CA SER A 101 19.21 15.69 -8.30
C SER A 101 18.56 16.30 -9.56
N LEU A 102 17.35 15.85 -9.92
CA LEU A 102 16.67 16.30 -11.13
C LEU A 102 15.97 17.66 -10.91
N PRO A 103 15.92 18.54 -11.93
CA PRO A 103 15.15 19.78 -11.88
C PRO A 103 13.67 19.55 -11.61
N GLU A 104 12.97 20.49 -10.97
CA GLU A 104 11.53 20.40 -10.67
C GLU A 104 10.64 20.26 -11.91
N ARG A 105 11.11 20.76 -13.06
CA ARG A 105 10.38 20.70 -14.34
C ARG A 105 10.50 19.36 -15.08
N THR A 106 11.35 18.44 -14.61
CA THR A 106 11.49 17.11 -15.24
C THR A 106 10.15 16.38 -15.25
N SER A 107 9.82 15.71 -16.35
CA SER A 107 8.57 14.94 -16.48
C SER A 107 8.47 13.86 -15.40
N ASN A 108 7.26 13.67 -14.85
CA ASN A 108 7.00 12.65 -13.84
C ASN A 108 7.31 11.23 -14.33
N ALA A 109 7.07 10.94 -15.61
CA ALA A 109 7.39 9.65 -16.21
C ALA A 109 8.90 9.39 -16.18
N VAL A 110 9.71 10.40 -16.54
CA VAL A 110 11.18 10.30 -16.56
C VAL A 110 11.74 10.03 -15.16
N VAL A 111 11.19 10.67 -14.12
CA VAL A 111 11.61 10.47 -12.73
C VAL A 111 11.49 8.99 -12.30
N LEU A 112 10.43 8.31 -12.74
CA LEU A 112 10.21 6.89 -12.44
C LEU A 112 11.08 5.99 -13.33
N LEU A 113 11.12 6.26 -14.64
CA LEU A 113 11.82 5.45 -15.63
C LEU A 113 13.33 5.35 -15.36
N LEU A 114 13.99 6.45 -15.00
CA LEU A 114 15.44 6.49 -14.76
C LEU A 114 15.90 5.59 -13.60
N LEU A 115 15.02 5.34 -12.62
CA LEU A 115 15.31 4.47 -11.47
C LEU A 115 14.68 3.07 -11.61
N GLY A 116 13.89 2.83 -12.66
CA GLY A 116 13.02 1.64 -12.74
C GLY A 116 12.03 1.59 -11.58
N ALA A 117 11.58 2.76 -11.10
CA ALA A 117 10.66 2.85 -9.97
C ALA A 117 9.22 2.61 -10.40
N LEU A 118 8.46 1.90 -9.58
CA LEU A 118 7.03 1.68 -9.78
C LEU A 118 6.23 2.86 -9.21
N PRO A 119 5.09 3.24 -9.83
CA PRO A 119 4.14 4.15 -9.20
C PRO A 119 3.68 3.63 -7.84
N ILE A 120 3.35 4.53 -6.92
CA ILE A 120 2.96 4.15 -5.55
C ILE A 120 1.70 3.29 -5.54
N GLU A 121 0.79 3.55 -6.48
CA GLU A 121 -0.42 2.76 -6.69
C GLU A 121 -0.07 1.29 -6.95
N THR A 122 0.94 1.03 -7.79
CA THR A 122 1.38 -0.33 -8.11
C THR A 122 2.05 -0.99 -6.90
N GLU A 123 2.81 -0.26 -6.08
CA GLU A 123 3.36 -0.82 -4.84
C GLU A 123 2.27 -1.15 -3.81
N ILE A 124 1.17 -0.38 -3.77
CA ILE A 124 -0.01 -0.69 -2.97
C ILE A 124 -0.70 -1.95 -3.51
N HIS A 125 -0.93 -2.04 -4.83
CA HIS A 125 -1.51 -3.22 -5.47
C HIS A 125 -0.71 -4.50 -5.17
N LYS A 126 0.62 -4.44 -5.24
CA LYS A 126 1.50 -5.57 -4.87
C LYS A 126 1.29 -6.05 -3.43
N ARG A 127 1.11 -5.12 -2.48
CA ARG A 127 0.80 -5.46 -1.08
C ARG A 127 -0.59 -6.05 -0.91
N GLN A 128 -1.57 -5.51 -1.64
CA GLN A 128 -2.92 -6.04 -1.68
C GLN A 128 -2.98 -7.48 -2.21
N LEU A 129 -2.25 -7.76 -3.29
CA LEU A 129 -2.11 -9.11 -3.83
C LEU A 129 -1.31 -10.04 -2.90
N SER A 130 -0.28 -9.53 -2.22
CA SER A 130 0.46 -10.29 -1.22
C SER A 130 -0.42 -10.68 -0.02
N LEU A 131 -1.32 -9.78 0.39
CA LEU A 131 -2.31 -10.05 1.43
C LEU A 131 -3.33 -11.10 0.96
N LEU A 132 -3.85 -10.98 -0.26
CA LEU A 132 -4.70 -12.01 -0.87
C LEU A 132 -4.00 -13.37 -0.86
N TYR A 133 -2.76 -13.43 -1.34
CA TYR A 133 -1.99 -14.67 -1.37
C TYR A 133 -1.87 -15.28 0.04
N SER A 134 -1.61 -14.46 1.05
CA SER A 134 -1.51 -14.91 2.45
C SER A 134 -2.84 -15.44 2.98
N ILE A 135 -3.97 -14.83 2.58
CA ILE A 135 -5.33 -15.30 2.92
C ILE A 135 -5.63 -16.64 2.25
N VAL A 136 -5.35 -16.77 0.95
CA VAL A 136 -5.63 -18.00 0.18
C VAL A 136 -4.76 -19.17 0.64
N SER A 137 -3.49 -18.89 0.96
CA SER A 137 -2.53 -19.88 1.45
C SER A 137 -2.79 -20.30 2.90
N CYS A 138 -3.66 -19.61 3.64
CA CYS A 138 -3.89 -19.92 5.04
C CYS A 138 -4.74 -21.19 5.18
N ASP A 139 -4.31 -22.14 6.02
CA ASP A 139 -5.07 -23.37 6.30
C ASP A 139 -6.31 -23.14 7.18
N ASN A 140 -6.47 -21.93 7.73
CA ASN A 140 -7.59 -21.60 8.59
C ASN A 140 -8.91 -21.53 7.80
N SER A 141 -9.77 -22.51 8.03
CA SER A 141 -11.09 -22.62 7.40
C SER A 141 -11.94 -21.37 7.58
N LYS A 142 -11.93 -20.76 8.77
CA LYS A 142 -12.79 -19.60 9.08
C LYS A 142 -12.44 -18.37 8.25
N ILE A 143 -11.15 -18.14 7.99
CA ILE A 143 -10.72 -17.00 7.17
C ILE A 143 -11.17 -17.20 5.71
N LYS A 144 -11.02 -18.43 5.20
CA LYS A 144 -11.51 -18.82 3.87
C LYS A 144 -13.03 -18.70 3.76
N ASP A 145 -13.77 -19.09 4.80
CA ASP A 145 -15.23 -18.95 4.86
C ASP A 145 -15.66 -17.48 4.82
N VAL A 146 -14.99 -16.62 5.60
CA VAL A 146 -15.25 -15.17 5.57
C VAL A 146 -14.96 -14.59 4.19
N MET A 147 -13.85 -14.98 3.55
CA MET A 147 -13.53 -14.55 2.19
C MET A 147 -14.62 -14.98 1.20
N ASN A 148 -14.98 -16.26 1.16
CA ASN A 148 -16.00 -16.81 0.26
C ASN A 148 -17.34 -16.11 0.47
N ARG A 149 -17.73 -15.88 1.73
CA ARG A 149 -18.93 -15.13 2.07
C ARG A 149 -18.87 -13.69 1.59
N GLN A 150 -17.74 -12.99 1.78
CA GLN A 150 -17.59 -11.61 1.35
C GLN A 150 -17.65 -11.48 -0.18
N ILE A 151 -17.05 -12.42 -0.91
CA ILE A 151 -17.14 -12.48 -2.38
C ILE A 151 -18.59 -12.70 -2.82
N ALA A 152 -19.31 -13.64 -2.19
CA ALA A 152 -20.69 -13.93 -2.54
C ALA A 152 -21.67 -12.80 -2.16
N THR A 153 -21.43 -12.10 -1.04
CA THR A 153 -22.36 -11.07 -0.51
C THR A 153 -22.12 -9.69 -1.14
N ASN A 154 -20.87 -9.35 -1.43
CA ASN A 154 -20.47 -8.00 -1.83
C ASN A 154 -20.06 -7.89 -3.31
N TYR A 155 -20.52 -8.79 -4.18
CA TYR A 155 -20.22 -8.73 -5.62
C TYR A 155 -20.51 -7.34 -6.20
N ASP A 156 -21.65 -6.73 -5.83
CA ASP A 156 -22.03 -5.39 -6.32
C ASP A 156 -21.41 -4.22 -5.53
N ASN A 157 -20.85 -4.46 -4.35
CA ASN A 157 -20.31 -3.41 -3.51
C ASN A 157 -18.85 -3.11 -3.86
N LYS A 158 -18.64 -2.19 -4.82
CA LYS A 158 -17.31 -1.71 -5.28
C LYS A 158 -16.37 -1.21 -4.17
N LYS A 159 -16.86 -1.05 -2.93
CA LYS A 159 -16.10 -0.56 -1.78
C LYS A 159 -15.52 -1.67 -0.91
N SER A 160 -15.91 -2.92 -1.13
CA SER A 160 -15.35 -4.04 -0.37
C SER A 160 -13.89 -4.27 -0.75
N PHE A 161 -13.09 -4.77 0.21
CA PHE A 161 -11.70 -5.15 -0.05
C PHE A 161 -11.60 -6.15 -1.22
N PHE A 162 -12.43 -7.19 -1.22
CA PHE A 162 -12.39 -8.24 -2.24
C PHE A 162 -12.86 -7.76 -3.61
N SER A 163 -13.86 -6.87 -3.70
CA SER A 163 -14.28 -6.29 -4.98
C SER A 163 -13.17 -5.46 -5.60
N ARG A 164 -12.37 -4.75 -4.78
CA ARG A 164 -11.18 -4.04 -5.26
C ARG A 164 -10.08 -4.99 -5.73
N ILE A 165 -9.86 -6.09 -4.99
CA ILE A 165 -8.91 -7.13 -5.40
C ILE A 165 -9.32 -7.75 -6.74
N LEU A 166 -10.61 -8.03 -6.97
CA LEU A 166 -11.09 -8.54 -8.26
C LEU A 166 -10.77 -7.55 -9.40
N ASN A 167 -11.04 -6.26 -9.21
CA ASN A 167 -10.67 -5.24 -10.21
C ASN A 167 -9.15 -5.18 -10.46
N ILE A 168 -8.33 -5.39 -9.41
CA ILE A 168 -6.86 -5.43 -9.55
C ILE A 168 -6.44 -6.68 -10.32
N LEU A 169 -7.04 -7.84 -10.06
CA LEU A 169 -6.75 -9.07 -10.81
C LEU A 169 -7.10 -8.89 -12.29
N GLU A 170 -8.26 -8.30 -12.60
CA GLU A 170 -8.66 -7.97 -13.98
C GLU A 170 -7.71 -6.96 -14.63
N MET A 171 -7.32 -5.90 -13.90
CA MET A 171 -6.41 -4.85 -14.38
C MET A 171 -5.04 -5.40 -14.81
N TYR A 172 -4.54 -6.45 -14.14
CA TYR A 172 -3.24 -7.06 -14.41
C TYR A 172 -3.34 -8.41 -15.14
N ASP A 173 -4.52 -8.78 -15.63
CA ASP A 173 -4.78 -10.06 -16.30
C ASP A 173 -4.31 -11.28 -15.47
N LEU A 174 -4.60 -11.25 -14.17
CA LEU A 174 -4.21 -12.27 -13.20
C LEU A 174 -5.31 -13.32 -12.99
N PRO A 175 -4.97 -14.56 -12.60
CA PRO A 175 -5.94 -15.61 -12.37
C PRO A 175 -6.97 -15.26 -11.29
N SER A 176 -8.19 -15.77 -11.46
CA SER A 176 -9.27 -15.58 -10.48
C SER A 176 -8.95 -16.19 -9.12
N ILE A 177 -9.58 -15.66 -8.06
CA ILE A 177 -9.39 -16.16 -6.68
C ILE A 177 -9.70 -17.66 -6.57
N ASN A 178 -10.75 -18.14 -7.25
CA ASN A 178 -11.11 -19.56 -7.27
C ASN A 178 -10.04 -20.44 -7.93
N TYR A 179 -9.39 -19.93 -8.97
CA TYR A 179 -8.25 -20.62 -9.58
C TYR A 179 -7.06 -20.66 -8.62
N LEU A 180 -6.75 -19.53 -7.97
CA LEU A 180 -5.65 -19.44 -7.01
C LEU A 180 -5.86 -20.35 -5.79
N GLN A 181 -7.09 -20.54 -5.32
CA GLN A 181 -7.39 -21.50 -4.24
C GLN A 181 -7.05 -22.95 -4.61
N LYS A 182 -7.26 -23.33 -5.87
CA LYS A 182 -7.01 -24.69 -6.37
C LYS A 182 -5.54 -24.89 -6.76
N ASN A 183 -4.93 -23.85 -7.31
CA ASN A 183 -3.58 -23.87 -7.88
C ASN A 183 -2.74 -22.78 -7.23
N LEU A 184 -2.37 -23.00 -5.97
CA LEU A 184 -1.45 -22.12 -5.25
C LEU A 184 -0.04 -22.24 -5.87
N PRO A 185 0.54 -21.15 -6.42
CA PRO A 185 1.92 -21.18 -6.87
C PRO A 185 2.82 -21.44 -5.65
N LYS A 186 3.79 -22.35 -5.80
CA LYS A 186 4.78 -22.60 -4.75
C LYS A 186 5.63 -21.34 -4.57
N ARG A 187 5.91 -20.96 -3.32
CA ARG A 187 6.94 -19.94 -3.05
C ARG A 187 8.29 -20.58 -3.34
N ASP A 188 8.92 -20.17 -4.43
CA ASP A 188 10.35 -20.39 -4.61
C ASP A 188 11.06 -19.52 -3.54
N ILE A 189 11.65 -20.18 -2.55
CA ILE A 189 12.48 -19.56 -1.49
C ILE A 189 13.93 -19.60 -1.96
#